data_AF-A0A3T1ALL2-F1
#
_entry.id   AF-A0A3T1ALL2-F1
#
_cell.length_a   1.000
_cell.length_b   1.000
_cell.length_c   1.000
_cell.angle_alpha   90.00
_cell.angle_beta   90.00
_cell.angle_gamma   90.00
#
_symmetry.space_group_name_H-M   'P 1'
#
loop_
_entity.id
_entity.type
_entity.pdbx_description
1 polymer ?
#
loop_
_entity_poly.entity_id
_entity_poly.type
_entity_poly.pdbx_seq_one_letter_code
_entity_poly.pdbx_strand_id
1 'polypeptide(L)'
;MAGWPAEQVLQVAGVRISGQGRDGGRIPDISVWRRPPPRGVWLAVTGLLLTIEIVLPGSEAMDEVTKRREYASAGIPQYWVVDRDDARTVTLYQLSSEAGYTERARMPLAWLLQTDPGDHLGG
;
A
#
# COMPACT_ATOMS: atom_id res chain seq x y z
N MET A 1 -3.81 0.44 23.43
CA MET A 1 -3.62 1.57 22.52
C MET A 1 -4.00 1.06 21.14
N ALA A 2 -5.07 1.59 20.53
CA ALA A 2 -5.47 1.18 19.19
C ALA A 2 -4.40 1.66 18.19
N GLY A 3 -3.94 0.77 17.32
CA GLY A 3 -2.86 1.05 16.36
C GLY A 3 -1.96 -0.15 16.10
N TRP A 4 -1.25 -0.09 14.98
CA TRP A 4 -0.23 -1.08 14.61
C TRP A 4 1.03 -0.89 15.47
N PRO A 5 1.63 -1.96 16.01
CA PRO A 5 2.98 -1.90 16.59
C PRO A 5 3.98 -1.32 15.60
N ALA A 6 4.92 -0.51 16.08
CA ALA A 6 5.88 0.20 15.22
C ALA A 6 6.71 -0.75 14.36
N GLU A 7 7.07 -1.92 14.90
CA GLU A 7 7.80 -2.99 14.20
C GLU A 7 7.00 -3.66 13.07
N GLN A 8 5.69 -3.44 12.99
CA GLN A 8 4.82 -3.90 11.92
C GLN A 8 4.64 -2.85 10.81
N VAL A 9 5.16 -1.64 11.00
CA VAL A 9 5.11 -0.54 10.03
C VAL A 9 6.53 -0.23 9.58
N LEU A 10 6.84 -0.56 8.33
CA LEU A 10 8.17 -0.29 7.76
C LEU A 10 8.10 0.84 6.74
N GLN A 11 9.09 1.73 6.83
CA GLN A 11 9.34 2.76 5.82
C GLN A 11 10.39 2.26 4.83
N VAL A 12 10.14 2.49 3.53
CA VAL A 12 11.13 2.28 2.45
C VAL A 12 11.70 0.85 2.44
N ALA A 13 10.85 -0.16 2.72
CA ALA A 13 11.25 -1.56 2.74
C ALA A 13 11.01 -2.20 1.37
N GLY A 14 12.06 -2.78 0.77
CA GLY A 14 11.95 -3.48 -0.51
C GLY A 14 11.05 -4.71 -0.41
N VAL A 15 10.10 -4.87 -1.32
CA VAL A 15 9.23 -6.03 -1.47
C VAL A 15 9.46 -6.69 -2.83
N ARG A 16 9.54 -8.02 -2.86
CA ARG A 16 9.68 -8.79 -4.10
C ARG A 16 8.33 -8.89 -4.79
N ILE A 17 8.26 -8.44 -6.04
CA ILE A 17 7.07 -8.56 -6.87
C ILE A 17 7.47 -9.26 -8.16
N SER A 18 6.93 -10.45 -8.36
CA SER A 18 7.14 -11.19 -9.60
C SER A 18 6.39 -10.49 -10.74
N GLY A 19 7.11 -9.83 -11.64
CA GLY A 19 6.55 -9.26 -12.87
C GLY A 19 6.69 -10.21 -14.06
N GLN A 20 5.93 -9.97 -15.13
CA GLN A 20 6.10 -10.67 -16.41
C GLN A 20 7.42 -10.26 -17.09
N GLY A 21 8.54 -10.82 -16.64
CA GLY A 21 9.81 -10.78 -17.38
C GLY A 21 11.05 -10.32 -16.63
N ARG A 22 10.94 -9.89 -15.36
CA ARG A 22 12.10 -9.63 -14.48
C ARG A 22 11.74 -9.97 -13.03
N ASP A 23 12.71 -10.50 -12.29
CA ASP A 23 12.68 -10.43 -10.82
C ASP A 23 12.69 -8.94 -10.43
N GLY A 24 11.49 -8.38 -10.28
CA GLY A 24 11.29 -7.00 -9.89
C GLY A 24 11.14 -6.88 -8.38
N GLY A 25 11.45 -5.71 -7.87
CA GLY A 25 11.11 -5.33 -6.51
C GLY A 25 10.59 -3.89 -6.48
N ARG A 26 9.66 -3.63 -5.58
CA ARG A 26 9.19 -2.27 -5.28
C ARG A 26 9.64 -1.86 -3.90
N ILE A 27 9.83 -0.57 -3.70
CA ILE A 27 10.14 0.00 -2.40
C ILE A 27 8.99 0.95 -2.09
N PRO A 28 7.88 0.45 -1.50
CA PRO A 28 6.81 1.32 -1.04
C PRO A 28 7.33 2.30 0.00
N ASP A 29 6.75 3.50 0.03
CA ASP A 29 7.09 4.51 1.03
C ASP A 29 6.78 3.99 2.44
N ILE A 30 5.62 3.34 2.60
CA ILE A 30 5.20 2.71 3.85
C ILE A 30 4.56 1.34 3.56
N SER A 31 4.83 0.38 4.42
CA SER A 31 4.23 -0.96 4.39
C SER A 31 3.76 -1.38 5.78
N VAL A 32 2.61 -2.05 5.86
CA VAL A 32 2.05 -2.57 7.11
C VAL A 32 1.94 -4.09 7.05
N TRP A 33 2.46 -4.75 8.06
CA TRP A 33 2.63 -6.21 8.09
C TRP A 33 1.83 -6.83 9.23
N ARG A 34 1.26 -8.01 8.99
CA ARG A 34 0.50 -8.78 10.00
C ARG A 34 1.33 -9.11 11.24
N ARG A 35 2.62 -9.33 11.04
CA ARG A 35 3.64 -9.58 12.07
C ARG A 35 4.93 -8.90 11.62
N PRO A 36 5.87 -8.59 12.54
CA PRO A 36 7.15 -8.01 12.17
C PRO A 36 7.85 -8.92 11.16
N PRO A 37 8.18 -8.43 9.94
CA PRO A 37 8.86 -9.24 8.96
C PRO A 37 10.33 -9.49 9.39
N PRO A 38 10.98 -10.54 8.86
CA PRO A 38 12.40 -10.76 9.11
C PRO A 38 13.25 -9.59 8.60
N ARG A 39 14.42 -9.38 9.19
CA ARG A 39 15.37 -8.38 8.69
C ARG A 39 15.87 -8.80 7.29
N GLY A 40 15.81 -7.87 6.33
CA GLY A 40 16.28 -8.11 4.98
C GLY A 40 16.11 -6.88 4.09
N VAL A 41 16.83 -6.85 2.96
CA VAL A 41 16.75 -5.76 1.97
C VAL A 41 15.52 -5.91 1.07
N TRP A 42 15.18 -7.16 0.72
CA TRP A 42 14.02 -7.53 -0.07
C TRP A 42 13.18 -8.55 0.69
N LEU A 43 11.93 -8.22 0.97
CA LEU A 43 10.98 -9.01 1.73
C LEU A 43 10.01 -9.74 0.78
N ALA A 44 9.55 -10.93 1.17
CA ALA A 44 8.44 -11.58 0.50
C ALA A 44 7.13 -10.86 0.87
N VAL A 45 6.18 -10.76 -0.06
CA VAL A 45 4.87 -10.11 0.21
C VAL A 45 3.98 -10.91 1.17
N THR A 46 4.38 -12.12 1.57
CA THR A 46 3.64 -12.94 2.54
C THR A 46 3.50 -12.19 3.86
N GLY A 47 2.26 -11.90 4.25
CA GLY A 47 1.95 -11.18 5.49
C GLY A 47 1.94 -9.66 5.38
N LEU A 48 2.26 -9.10 4.21
CA LEU A 48 2.02 -7.69 3.88
C LEU A 48 0.51 -7.46 3.73
N LEU A 49 -0.01 -6.50 4.48
CA LEU A 49 -1.44 -6.18 4.53
C LEU A 49 -1.78 -4.94 3.70
N LEU A 50 -0.91 -3.92 3.79
CA LEU A 50 -1.12 -2.63 3.15
C LEU A 50 0.20 -2.09 2.61
N THR A 51 0.16 -1.54 1.40
CA THR A 51 1.20 -0.68 0.82
C THR A 51 0.67 0.74 0.67
N ILE A 52 1.50 1.72 0.99
CA ILE A 52 1.17 3.14 0.86
C ILE A 52 2.24 3.82 0.01
N GLU A 53 1.81 4.55 -1.01
CA GLU A 53 2.65 5.39 -1.86
C GLU A 53 2.24 6.86 -1.71
N ILE A 54 3.23 7.75 -1.65
CA ILE A 54 3.05 9.19 -1.60
C ILE A 54 3.45 9.75 -2.96
N VAL A 55 2.46 10.27 -3.69
CA VAL A 55 2.54 10.53 -5.13
C VAL A 55 2.69 12.05 -5.40
N LEU A 56 3.67 12.43 -6.23
CA LEU A 56 3.91 13.78 -6.71
C LEU A 56 2.91 14.24 -7.78
N PRO A 57 2.44 15.50 -7.73
CA PRO A 57 1.54 16.02 -8.77
C PRO A 57 2.19 15.99 -10.16
N GLY A 58 1.51 15.41 -11.14
CA GLY A 58 1.73 15.71 -12.56
C GLY A 58 2.61 14.77 -13.39
N SER A 59 3.23 13.70 -12.85
CA SER A 59 4.00 12.74 -13.68
C SER A 59 3.68 11.26 -13.46
N GLU A 60 2.60 10.93 -12.76
CA GLU A 60 2.51 9.60 -12.13
C GLU A 60 1.37 8.73 -12.62
N ALA A 61 0.47 9.20 -13.48
CA ALA A 61 -0.67 8.38 -13.90
C ALA A 61 -0.25 7.04 -14.53
N MET A 62 0.83 7.02 -15.33
CA MET A 62 1.34 5.77 -15.93
C MET A 62 2.10 4.90 -14.92
N ASP A 63 2.88 5.51 -14.03
CA ASP A 63 3.64 4.81 -12.99
C ASP A 63 2.69 4.21 -11.94
N GLU A 64 1.68 4.96 -11.51
CA GLU A 64 0.62 4.54 -10.60
C GLU A 64 -0.18 3.37 -11.19
N VAL A 65 -0.58 3.44 -12.47
CA VAL A 65 -1.25 2.31 -13.15
C VAL A 65 -0.36 1.07 -13.15
N THR A 66 0.95 1.24 -13.35
CA THR A 66 1.91 0.13 -13.34
C THR A 66 2.07 -0.47 -11.94
N LYS A 67 2.35 0.36 -10.92
CA LYS A 67 2.45 -0.03 -9.51
C LYS A 67 1.20 -0.73 -9.02
N ARG A 68 0.02 -0.16 -9.30
CA ARG A 68 -1.27 -0.73 -8.90
C ARG A 68 -1.48 -2.13 -9.50
N ARG A 69 -1.13 -2.34 -10.77
CA ARG A 69 -1.21 -3.67 -11.41
C ARG A 69 -0.24 -4.66 -10.80
N GLU A 70 0.99 -4.23 -10.53
CA GLU A 70 2.03 -5.07 -9.92
C GLU A 70 1.67 -5.48 -8.49
N TYR A 71 1.26 -4.54 -7.64
CA TYR A 71 0.79 -4.83 -6.28
C TYR A 71 -0.44 -5.75 -6.28
N ALA A 72 -1.38 -5.56 -7.21
CA ALA A 72 -2.52 -6.45 -7.36
C ALA A 72 -2.09 -7.87 -7.77
N SER A 73 -1.16 -7.98 -8.72
CA SER A 73 -0.62 -9.28 -9.16
C SER A 73 0.15 -10.01 -8.05
N ALA A 74 0.75 -9.26 -7.12
CA ALA A 74 1.40 -9.79 -5.93
C ALA A 74 0.42 -10.21 -4.83
N GLY A 75 -0.89 -9.95 -4.99
CA GLY A 75 -1.91 -10.34 -4.04
C GLY A 75 -1.96 -9.50 -2.76
N ILE A 76 -1.44 -8.27 -2.78
CA ILE A 76 -1.42 -7.40 -1.60
C ILE A 76 -2.86 -6.92 -1.31
N PRO A 77 -3.41 -7.12 -0.10
CA PRO A 77 -4.85 -6.88 0.14
C PRO A 77 -5.28 -5.42 -0.03
N GLN A 78 -4.47 -4.47 0.44
CA GLN A 78 -4.79 -3.05 0.45
C GLN A 78 -3.65 -2.24 -0.20
N TYR A 79 -4.02 -1.22 -0.97
CA TYR A 79 -3.09 -0.28 -1.59
C TYR A 79 -3.62 1.14 -1.44
N TRP A 80 -2.88 2.01 -0.75
CA TRP A 80 -3.27 3.39 -0.53
C TRP A 80 -2.37 4.33 -1.31
N VAL A 81 -2.98 5.33 -1.94
CA VAL A 81 -2.27 6.39 -2.65
C VAL A 81 -2.53 7.70 -1.92
N VAL A 82 -1.48 8.41 -1.54
CA VAL A 82 -1.55 9.70 -0.85
C VAL A 82 -1.11 10.79 -1.82
N ASP A 83 -2.07 11.55 -2.32
CA ASP A 83 -1.84 12.74 -3.14
C ASP A 83 -1.12 13.82 -2.30
N ARG A 84 -0.17 14.54 -2.91
CA ARG A 84 0.49 15.70 -2.27
C ARG A 84 -0.24 17.03 -2.49
N ASP A 85 -1.57 16.97 -2.51
CA ASP A 85 -2.44 18.16 -2.49
C ASP A 85 -2.56 18.77 -1.08
N ASP A 86 -3.29 19.88 -0.95
CA ASP A 86 -3.46 20.55 0.35
C ASP A 86 -4.13 19.65 1.40
N ALA A 87 -5.04 18.78 0.98
CA ALA A 87 -5.79 17.89 1.85
C ALA A 87 -5.03 16.59 2.21
N ARG A 88 -3.93 16.30 1.50
CA ARG A 88 -3.28 14.99 1.46
C ARG A 88 -4.31 13.91 1.18
N THR A 89 -5.04 14.07 0.07
CA THR A 89 -6.12 13.16 -0.30
C THR A 89 -5.58 11.73 -0.38
N VAL A 90 -6.26 10.80 0.30
CA VAL A 90 -5.93 9.38 0.29
C VAL A 90 -6.98 8.62 -0.49
N THR A 91 -6.55 7.87 -1.49
CA THR A 91 -7.38 6.92 -2.22
C THR A 91 -7.09 5.51 -1.70
N LEU A 92 -8.12 4.83 -1.22
CA LEU A 92 -8.04 3.51 -0.61
C LEU A 92 -8.47 2.47 -1.64
N TYR A 93 -7.53 1.65 -2.10
CA TYR A 93 -7.82 0.52 -2.97
C TYR A 93 -7.81 -0.80 -2.19
N GLN A 94 -8.80 -1.64 -2.46
CA GLN A 94 -8.90 -3.00 -1.93
C GLN A 94 -8.85 -4.01 -3.07
N LEU A 95 -8.07 -5.08 -2.87
CA LEU A 95 -7.93 -6.13 -3.87
C LEU A 95 -9.25 -6.92 -3.98
N SER A 96 -9.83 -6.95 -5.17
CA SER A 96 -10.94 -7.81 -5.54
C SER A 96 -10.43 -9.14 -6.10
N SER A 97 -11.20 -10.21 -5.88
CA SER A 97 -10.94 -11.53 -6.45
C SER A 97 -11.05 -11.60 -7.97
N GLU A 98 -11.69 -10.62 -8.62
CA GLU A 98 -12.06 -10.71 -10.04
C GLU A 98 -11.41 -9.66 -10.94
N ALA A 99 -11.14 -8.45 -10.42
CA ALA A 99 -10.80 -7.28 -11.24
C ALA A 99 -9.52 -6.53 -10.81
N GLY A 100 -8.72 -7.11 -9.90
CA GLY A 100 -7.62 -6.38 -9.27
C GLY A 100 -8.13 -5.37 -8.25
N TYR A 101 -7.45 -4.23 -8.10
CA TYR A 101 -7.84 -3.23 -7.12
C TYR A 101 -9.13 -2.47 -7.49
N THR A 102 -10.03 -2.31 -6.52
CA THR A 102 -11.20 -1.42 -6.59
C THR A 102 -11.06 -0.29 -5.58
N GLU A 103 -11.44 0.93 -5.98
CA GLU A 103 -11.48 2.07 -5.06
C GLU A 103 -12.62 1.86 -4.06
N ARG A 104 -12.27 1.86 -2.76
CA ARG A 104 -13.21 1.75 -1.65
C ARG A 104 -13.66 3.11 -1.15
N ALA A 105 -12.73 4.06 -1.11
CA ALA A 105 -12.99 5.40 -0.65
C ALA A 105 -11.89 6.36 -1.12
N ARG A 106 -12.22 7.66 -1.11
CA ARG A 106 -11.28 8.75 -1.32
C ARG A 106 -11.60 9.88 -0.34
N MET A 107 -10.63 10.27 0.48
CA MET A 107 -10.86 11.20 1.59
C MET A 107 -9.58 11.88 2.07
N PRO A 108 -9.65 13.03 2.76
CA PRO A 108 -8.47 13.67 3.35
C PRO A 108 -7.78 12.77 4.38
N LEU A 109 -6.44 12.76 4.41
CA LEU A 109 -5.65 11.99 5.39
C LEU A 109 -6.07 12.29 6.84
N ALA A 110 -6.39 13.55 7.13
CA ALA A 110 -6.82 13.97 8.47
C ALA A 110 -8.07 13.24 8.97
N TRP A 111 -8.95 12.78 8.07
CA TRP A 111 -10.16 12.04 8.44
C TRP A 111 -9.81 10.60 8.84
N LEU A 112 -8.93 9.93 8.08
CA LEU A 112 -8.45 8.58 8.41
C LEU A 112 -7.72 8.52 9.75
N LEU A 113 -6.99 9.58 10.10
CA LEU A 113 -6.27 9.66 11.38
C LEU A 113 -7.20 9.83 12.60
N GLN A 114 -8.49 10.11 12.38
CA GLN A 114 -9.50 10.26 13.43
C GLN A 114 -10.36 9.01 13.62
N THR A 115 -10.04 7.92 12.93
CA THR A 115 -10.79 6.66 12.93
C THR A 115 -9.93 5.48 13.36
N ASP A 116 -10.52 4.34 13.71
CA ASP A 116 -9.72 3.15 14.03
C ASP A 116 -9.10 2.58 12.73
N PRO A 117 -7.81 2.19 12.72
CA PRO A 117 -7.20 1.60 11.53
C PRO A 117 -7.95 0.37 10.99
N GLY A 118 -8.60 -0.40 11.86
CA GLY A 118 -9.40 -1.57 11.49
C GLY A 118 -10.63 -1.23 10.66
N ASP A 119 -11.15 0.00 10.75
CA ASP A 119 -12.34 0.44 10.00
C ASP A 119 -12.09 0.48 8.48
N HIS A 120 -10.82 0.56 8.06
CA HIS A 120 -10.44 0.81 6.66
C HIS A 120 -9.71 -0.34 5.97
N LEU A 121 -9.43 -1.43 6.68
CA LEU A 121 -8.62 -2.54 6.15
C LEU A 121 -9.45 -3.72 5.59
N GLY A 122 -10.78 -3.60 5.61
CA GLY A 122 -11.69 -4.68 5.24
C GLY A 122 -11.75 -5.72 6.36
N GLY A 123 -12.95 -5.93 6.92
CA GLY A 123 -13.22 -6.96 7.93
C GLY A 123 -13.04 -8.38 7.41
#